data_AF-A0A3B6XG19-F1
#
_entry.id   AF-A0A3B6XG19-F1
#
_cell.length_a   1.000
_cell.length_b   1.000
_cell.length_c   1.000
_cell.angle_alpha   90.00
_cell.angle_beta   90.00
_cell.angle_gamma   90.00
#
_symmetry.space_group_name_H-M   'P 1'
#
loop_
_entity.id
_entity.type
_entity.pdbx_description
1 polymer ?
#
loop_
_entity_poly.entity_id
_entity_poly.type
_entity_poly.pdbx_seq_one_letter_code
_entity_poly.pdbx_strand_id
1 'polypeptide(L)'
;MRTAGWDIAGQIRQRGLGSTEVAFTQAGAALLGSELKNYNYDSERGWAIGTIDGFRRSLGSLYLTPSGTKTPLAVNVSDPDTLAAAARLAAEEGVVVQVQIETVRALSSEESTRMTTSRSLLQIERAAESLPYPE
;
A
#
# COMPACT_ATOMS: atom_id res chain seq x y z
N MET A 1 7.51 1.86 -46.25
CA MET A 1 7.00 1.48 -44.91
C MET A 1 7.81 2.24 -43.88
N ARG A 2 7.20 3.19 -43.15
CA ARG A 2 7.87 3.95 -42.08
C ARG A 2 7.79 3.11 -40.80
N THR A 3 8.91 2.58 -40.35
CA THR A 3 9.05 1.97 -39.02
C THR A 3 8.85 3.10 -38.01
N ALA A 4 7.75 3.09 -37.27
CA ALA A 4 7.55 4.03 -36.19
C ALA A 4 8.63 3.74 -35.12
N GLY A 5 9.38 4.77 -34.71
CA GLY A 5 10.51 4.66 -33.76
C GLY A 5 10.04 4.43 -32.33
N TRP A 6 9.72 3.17 -32.03
CA TRP A 6 9.40 2.70 -30.68
C TRP A 6 10.65 2.01 -30.11
N ASP A 7 11.49 2.77 -29.42
CA ASP A 7 12.84 2.31 -29.04
C ASP A 7 12.92 1.74 -27.62
N ILE A 8 11.92 2.00 -26.76
CA ILE A 8 11.94 1.59 -25.35
C ILE A 8 10.61 0.90 -25.00
N ALA A 9 10.67 -0.40 -24.77
CA ALA A 9 9.57 -1.21 -24.27
C ALA A 9 9.82 -1.58 -22.80
N GLY A 10 8.74 -1.64 -22.02
CA GLY A 10 8.79 -2.00 -20.61
C GLY A 10 7.42 -2.46 -20.12
N GLN A 11 7.35 -2.78 -18.83
CA GLN A 11 6.11 -3.17 -18.19
C GLN A 11 5.70 -2.13 -17.16
N ILE A 12 4.44 -1.70 -17.22
CA ILE A 12 3.79 -0.93 -16.15
C ILE A 12 2.89 -1.88 -15.39
N ARG A 13 3.05 -1.89 -14.06
CA ARG A 13 2.19 -2.67 -13.17
C ARG A 13 1.22 -1.73 -12.46
N GLN A 14 -0.07 -1.92 -12.70
CA GLN A 14 -1.13 -1.14 -12.07
C GLN A 14 -1.97 -2.03 -11.14
N ARG A 15 -2.28 -1.53 -9.94
CA ARG A 15 -3.07 -2.26 -8.94
C ARG A 15 -4.46 -2.58 -9.51
N GLY A 16 -4.84 -3.88 -9.51
CA GLY A 16 -6.12 -4.37 -10.03
C GLY A 16 -6.17 -4.68 -11.53
N LEU A 17 -5.15 -4.30 -12.31
CA LEU A 17 -5.11 -4.50 -13.78
C LEU A 17 -3.94 -5.39 -14.25
N GLY A 18 -2.99 -5.69 -13.36
CA GLY A 18 -1.86 -6.55 -13.68
C GLY A 18 -0.70 -5.80 -14.34
N SER A 19 0.18 -6.55 -15.00
CA SER A 19 1.30 -5.99 -15.77
C SER A 19 0.84 -5.73 -17.20
N THR A 20 1.00 -4.50 -17.67
CA THR A 20 0.69 -4.10 -19.06
C THR A 20 1.98 -3.69 -19.75
N GLU A 21 2.20 -4.23 -20.96
CA GLU A 21 3.32 -3.80 -21.79
C GLU A 21 3.06 -2.39 -22.31
N VAL A 22 4.08 -1.55 -22.19
CA VAL A 22 4.07 -0.20 -22.72
C VAL A 22 5.31 0.01 -23.58
N ALA A 23 5.12 0.72 -24.68
CA ALA A 23 6.20 1.14 -25.56
C ALA A 23 6.17 2.66 -25.65
N PHE A 24 7.33 3.28 -25.54
CA PHE A 24 7.49 4.72 -25.64
C PHE A 24 8.38 5.07 -26.83
N THR A 25 8.12 6.24 -27.40
CA THR A 25 9.11 6.95 -28.21
C THR A 25 10.24 7.44 -27.31
N GLN A 26 11.41 7.71 -27.86
CA GLN A 26 12.54 8.27 -27.10
C GLN A 26 12.16 9.56 -26.34
N ALA A 27 11.34 10.43 -26.96
CA ALA A 27 10.82 11.64 -26.31
C ALA A 27 9.85 11.32 -25.16
N GLY A 28 8.96 10.34 -25.34
CA GLY A 28 8.04 9.89 -24.29
C GLY A 28 8.77 9.26 -23.10
N ALA A 29 9.82 8.49 -23.35
CA ALA A 29 10.65 7.91 -22.30
C ALA A 29 11.44 8.98 -21.53
N ALA A 30 11.94 10.02 -22.20
CA ALA A 30 12.60 11.15 -21.55
C ALA A 30 11.64 11.94 -20.63
N LEU A 31 10.41 12.19 -21.09
CA LEU A 31 9.37 12.85 -20.29
C LEU A 31 8.96 11.99 -19.08
N LEU A 32 8.77 10.68 -19.27
CA LEU A 32 8.53 9.75 -18.16
C LEU A 32 9.69 9.78 -17.16
N GLY A 33 10.92 9.81 -17.65
CA GLY A 33 12.12 9.94 -16.82
C GLY A 33 12.17 11.24 -16.01
N SER A 34 11.72 12.37 -16.55
CA SER A 34 11.64 13.63 -15.78
C SER A 34 10.54 13.60 -14.73
N GLU A 35 9.38 13.03 -15.03
CA GLU A 35 8.27 12.90 -14.07
C GLU A 35 8.63 11.93 -12.93
N LEU A 36 9.33 10.83 -13.22
CA LEU A 36 9.77 9.86 -12.21
C LEU A 36 10.87 10.43 -11.30
N LYS A 37 11.74 11.32 -11.80
CA LYS A 37 12.83 11.93 -11.01
C LYS A 37 12.34 12.85 -9.89
N ASN A 38 11.08 13.29 -9.91
CA ASN A 38 10.56 14.28 -8.98
C ASN A 38 9.97 13.68 -7.68
N TYR A 39 9.96 12.35 -7.54
CA TYR A 39 9.46 11.70 -6.33
C TYR A 39 10.45 10.66 -5.83
N ASN A 40 11.08 10.95 -4.70
CA ASN A 40 11.77 9.93 -3.93
C ASN A 40 10.72 9.19 -3.10
N TYR A 41 10.63 7.87 -3.24
CA TYR A 41 9.73 7.07 -2.43
C TYR A 41 10.53 6.37 -1.34
N ASP A 42 10.08 6.52 -0.10
CA ASP A 42 10.52 5.70 1.03
C ASP A 42 9.47 4.63 1.28
N SER A 43 9.90 3.40 1.54
CA SER A 43 8.99 2.31 1.90
C SER A 43 9.50 1.58 3.13
N GLU A 44 8.66 1.49 4.14
CA GLU A 44 8.93 0.73 5.36
C GLU A 44 7.90 -0.39 5.52
N ARG A 45 8.34 -1.52 6.04
CA ARG A 45 7.46 -2.61 6.47
C ARG A 45 7.56 -2.76 7.97
N GLY A 46 6.42 -2.77 8.64
CA GLY A 46 6.36 -2.85 10.09
C GLY A 46 5.23 -3.75 10.54
N TRP A 47 5.44 -4.39 11.68
CA TRP A 47 4.38 -5.05 12.42
C TRP A 47 3.69 -4.03 13.32
N ALA A 48 2.36 -4.10 13.38
CA ALA A 48 1.55 -3.36 14.31
C ALA A 48 0.55 -4.30 14.98
N ILE A 49 0.23 -4.04 16.23
CA ILE A 49 -0.83 -4.71 16.98
C ILE A 49 -1.93 -3.68 17.22
N GLY A 50 -3.19 -4.10 17.12
CA GLY A 50 -4.31 -3.19 17.34
C GLY A 50 -5.67 -3.87 17.20
N THR A 51 -6.73 -3.07 17.17
CA THR A 51 -8.11 -3.53 16.97
C THR A 51 -8.62 -3.13 15.60
N ILE A 52 -9.52 -3.93 15.04
CA ILE A 52 -10.23 -3.59 13.81
C ILE A 52 -11.43 -2.72 14.17
N ASP A 53 -11.45 -1.47 13.70
CA ASP A 53 -12.59 -0.56 13.92
C ASP A 53 -13.61 -0.64 12.79
N GLY A 54 -13.19 -1.12 11.62
CA GLY A 54 -14.09 -1.29 10.49
C GLY A 54 -13.40 -1.90 9.28
N PHE A 55 -14.19 -2.58 8.46
CA PHE A 55 -13.72 -3.18 7.22
C PHE A 55 -14.73 -2.97 6.10
N ARG A 56 -14.29 -2.33 5.01
CA ARG A 56 -15.09 -2.11 3.79
C ARG A 56 -14.58 -3.01 2.68
N ARG A 57 -15.15 -4.21 2.60
CA ARG A 57 -14.75 -5.24 1.63
C ARG A 57 -14.80 -4.77 0.17
N SER A 58 -15.82 -4.01 -0.21
CA SER A 58 -15.99 -3.48 -1.58
C SER A 58 -14.87 -2.52 -2.00
N LEU A 59 -14.23 -1.86 -1.03
CA LEU A 59 -13.12 -0.93 -1.27
C LEU A 59 -11.76 -1.53 -0.90
N GLY A 60 -11.71 -2.78 -0.44
CA GLY A 60 -10.50 -3.37 0.12
C GLY A 60 -9.87 -2.49 1.21
N SER A 61 -10.67 -1.83 2.06
CA SER A 61 -10.15 -0.88 3.06
C SER A 61 -10.40 -1.40 4.47
N LEU A 62 -9.33 -1.58 5.24
CA LEU A 62 -9.35 -1.91 6.67
C LEU A 62 -9.01 -0.66 7.49
N TYR A 63 -9.79 -0.40 8.53
CA TYR A 63 -9.51 0.63 9.53
C TYR A 63 -9.03 -0.07 10.80
N LEU A 64 -7.76 0.14 11.12
CA LEU A 64 -7.09 -0.44 12.28
C LEU A 64 -6.75 0.68 13.26
N THR A 65 -7.10 0.54 14.54
CA THR A 65 -6.53 1.39 15.60
C THR A 65 -5.34 0.65 16.23
N PRO A 66 -4.10 1.09 16.00
CA PRO A 66 -2.94 0.53 16.69
C PRO A 66 -3.04 0.70 18.21
N SER A 67 -2.55 -0.30 18.94
CA SER A 67 -2.42 -0.26 20.40
C SER A 67 -1.67 0.99 20.87
N GLY A 68 -2.18 1.66 21.90
CA GLY A 68 -1.59 2.89 22.42
C GLY A 68 -1.93 4.15 21.62
N THR A 69 -2.71 4.04 20.53
CA THR A 69 -3.20 5.20 19.75
C THR A 69 -4.72 5.29 19.81
N LYS A 70 -5.27 6.48 19.51
CA LYS A 70 -6.73 6.71 19.40
C LYS A 70 -7.20 6.91 17.95
N THR A 71 -6.27 6.90 17.00
CA THR A 71 -6.53 7.32 15.63
C THR A 71 -6.47 6.10 14.71
N PRO A 72 -7.57 5.76 14.02
CA PRO A 72 -7.55 4.67 13.07
C PRO A 72 -6.67 4.97 11.87
N LEU A 73 -5.90 3.97 11.46
CA LEU A 73 -5.16 3.93 10.22
C LEU A 73 -6.00 3.24 9.15
N ALA A 74 -6.21 3.93 8.03
CA ALA A 74 -6.74 3.30 6.83
C ALA A 74 -5.63 2.53 6.11
N VAL A 75 -5.87 1.25 5.85
CA VAL A 75 -4.93 0.32 5.21
C VAL A 75 -5.62 -0.37 4.04
N ASN A 76 -4.97 -0.37 2.87
CA ASN A 76 -5.50 -1.06 1.70
C ASN A 76 -5.18 -2.55 1.72
N VAL A 77 -6.20 -3.38 1.53
CA VAL A 77 -6.14 -4.83 1.44
C VAL A 77 -6.40 -5.22 -0.02
N SER A 78 -5.33 -5.59 -0.72
CA SER A 78 -5.39 -5.85 -2.17
C SER A 78 -5.35 -7.33 -2.50
N ASP A 79 -4.72 -8.12 -1.65
CA ASP A 79 -4.54 -9.56 -1.84
C ASP A 79 -5.82 -10.32 -1.45
N PRO A 80 -6.34 -11.24 -2.30
CA PRO A 80 -7.58 -11.96 -2.01
C PRO A 80 -7.56 -12.79 -0.72
N ASP A 81 -6.42 -13.41 -0.39
CA ASP A 81 -6.29 -14.25 0.79
C ASP A 81 -6.25 -13.39 2.05
N THR A 82 -5.48 -12.31 2.02
CA THR A 82 -5.47 -11.31 3.10
C THR A 82 -6.84 -10.63 3.25
N LEU A 83 -7.56 -10.40 2.16
CA LEU A 83 -8.92 -9.84 2.17
C LEU A 83 -9.91 -10.80 2.83
N ALA A 84 -9.83 -12.10 2.53
CA ALA A 84 -10.63 -13.12 3.19
C ALA A 84 -10.29 -13.24 4.70
N ALA A 85 -9.01 -13.20 5.06
CA ALA A 85 -8.57 -13.22 6.45
C ALA A 85 -9.07 -11.98 7.23
N ALA A 86 -8.90 -10.79 6.66
CA ALA A 86 -9.40 -9.54 7.24
C ALA A 86 -10.93 -9.55 7.40
N ALA A 87 -11.67 -10.08 6.42
CA ALA A 87 -13.12 -10.19 6.50
C ALA A 87 -13.59 -11.10 7.65
N ARG A 88 -12.90 -12.23 7.86
CA ARG A 88 -13.20 -13.15 8.96
C ARG A 88 -12.94 -12.49 10.32
N LEU A 89 -11.78 -11.89 10.49
CA LEU A 89 -11.41 -11.24 11.76
C LEU A 89 -12.28 -10.02 12.04
N ALA A 90 -12.61 -9.21 11.04
CA ALA A 90 -13.46 -8.03 11.20
C ALA A 90 -14.92 -8.37 11.56
N ALA A 91 -15.36 -9.63 11.41
CA ALA A 91 -16.67 -10.08 11.87
C ALA A 91 -16.73 -10.28 13.39
N GLU A 92 -15.58 -10.29 14.06
CA GLU A 92 -15.46 -10.46 15.50
C GLU A 92 -15.27 -9.11 16.18
N GLU A 93 -16.20 -8.74 17.06
CA GLU A 93 -16.15 -7.47 17.77
C GLU A 93 -14.97 -7.43 18.75
N GLY A 94 -14.18 -6.35 18.70
CA GLY A 94 -13.07 -6.13 19.62
C GLY A 94 -11.86 -7.05 19.43
N VAL A 95 -11.78 -7.79 18.32
CA VAL A 95 -10.63 -8.67 18.07
C VAL A 95 -9.31 -7.89 18.04
N VAL A 96 -8.33 -8.40 18.78
CA VAL A 96 -6.95 -7.90 18.71
C VAL A 96 -6.22 -8.66 17.62
N VAL A 97 -5.63 -7.91 16.69
CA VAL A 97 -4.91 -8.43 15.53
C VAL A 97 -3.48 -7.95 15.51
N GLN A 98 -2.62 -8.81 15.00
CA GLN A 98 -1.27 -8.46 14.58
C GLN A 98 -1.28 -8.35 13.05
N VAL A 99 -0.78 -7.23 12.53
CA VAL A 99 -0.76 -6.92 11.11
C VAL A 99 0.62 -6.54 10.65
N GLN A 100 0.97 -6.97 9.44
CA GLN A 100 2.14 -6.44 8.74
C GLN A 100 1.67 -5.42 7.71
N ILE A 101 2.17 -4.18 7.83
CA ILE A 101 1.81 -3.06 6.97
C ILE A 101 3.05 -2.60 6.21
N GLU A 102 2.90 -2.42 4.91
CA GLU A 102 3.84 -1.64 4.10
C GLU A 102 3.36 -0.20 3.99
N THR A 103 4.17 0.74 4.45
CA THR A 103 3.92 2.18 4.33
C THR A 103 4.85 2.75 3.28
N VAL A 104 4.26 3.37 2.25
CA VAL A 104 5.00 4.07 1.20
C VAL A 104 4.78 5.57 1.36
N ARG A 105 5.86 6.33 1.47
CA ARG A 105 5.86 7.79 1.62
C ARG A 105 6.50 8.40 0.37
N ALA A 106 5.77 9.29 -0.29
CA ALA A 106 6.35 10.14 -1.33
C ALA A 106 7.08 11.31 -0.65
N LEU A 107 8.41 11.29 -0.69
CA LEU A 107 9.28 12.38 -0.25
C LEU A 107 9.40 13.38 -1.42
N SER A 108 8.77 14.54 -1.26
CA SER A 108 8.97 15.67 -2.16
C SER A 108 10.30 16.36 -1.86
N SER A 109 11.04 16.75 -2.89
CA SER A 109 12.19 17.65 -2.77
C SER A 109 11.78 19.13 -2.73
N GLU A 110 10.52 19.46 -3.05
CA GLU A 110 9.99 20.83 -3.05
C GLU A 110 9.07 21.05 -1.84
N GLU A 111 9.29 22.17 -1.11
CA GLU A 111 8.59 22.56 0.13
C GLU A 111 7.06 22.65 0.05
N SER A 112 6.47 22.55 -1.15
CA SER A 112 5.03 22.76 -1.37
C SER A 112 4.23 21.52 -1.78
N THR A 113 4.86 20.37 -2.01
CA THR A 113 4.12 19.16 -2.41
C THR A 113 3.70 18.36 -1.19
N ARG A 114 2.39 18.15 -1.03
CA ARG A 114 1.81 17.35 0.06
C ARG A 114 2.43 15.96 0.08
N MET A 115 3.11 15.65 1.18
CA MET A 115 3.66 14.31 1.44
C MET A 115 2.53 13.28 1.41
N THR A 116 2.56 12.40 0.42
CA THR A 116 1.52 11.37 0.26
C THR A 116 1.97 10.11 0.98
N THR A 117 1.13 9.61 1.89
CA THR A 117 1.36 8.33 2.58
C THR A 117 0.33 7.31 2.13
N SER A 118 0.80 6.19 1.60
CA SER A 118 -0.01 5.01 1.27
C SER A 118 0.31 3.87 2.22
N ARG A 119 -0.69 3.06 2.58
CA ARG A 119 -0.53 1.89 3.45
C ARG A 119 -1.19 0.68 2.83
N SER A 120 -0.48 -0.44 2.80
CA SER A 120 -0.98 -1.71 2.28
C SER A 120 -0.84 -2.81 3.33
N LEU A 121 -1.89 -3.59 3.52
CA LEU A 121 -1.91 -4.74 4.42
C LEU A 121 -1.27 -5.93 3.70
N LEU A 122 -0.16 -6.41 4.24
CA LEU A 122 0.53 -7.58 3.70
C LEU A 122 0.02 -8.86 4.37
N GLN A 123 -0.12 -8.83 5.70
CA GLN A 123 -0.56 -9.97 6.51
C GLN A 123 -1.43 -9.49 7.66
N ILE A 124 -2.38 -10.34 8.06
CA ILE A 124 -3.20 -10.14 9.25
C ILE A 124 -3.48 -11.49 9.92
N GLU A 125 -3.33 -11.51 11.24
CA GLU A 125 -3.62 -12.66 12.08
C GLU A 125 -4.14 -12.19 13.43
N ARG A 126 -4.85 -13.07 14.14
CA ARG A 126 -5.23 -12.80 15.52
C ARG A 126 -3.97 -12.71 16.36
N ALA A 127 -3.84 -11.66 17.17
CA ALA A 127 -2.74 -11.56 18.11
C ALA A 127 -2.89 -12.69 19.15
N ALA A 128 -1.78 -13.37 19.48
CA ALA A 128 -1.78 -14.28 20.62
C ALA A 128 -2.12 -13.49 21.90
N GLU A 129 -2.91 -14.07 22.79
CA GLU A 129 -3.44 -13.44 24.02
C GLU A 129 -2.36 -12.99 25.04
N SER A 130 -1.08 -13.09 24.67
CA SER A 130 0.05 -12.79 25.54
C SER A 130 1.30 -12.49 24.71
N LEU A 131 1.56 -11.22 24.41
CA LEU A 131 2.93 -10.74 24.24
C LEU A 131 3.08 -9.42 25.02
N PRO A 132 4.14 -9.30 25.84
CA PRO A 132 4.37 -8.14 26.68
C PRO A 132 4.63 -6.91 25.82
N TYR A 133 4.16 -5.75 26.29
CA TYR A 133 4.54 -4.46 25.74
C TYR A 133 6.07 -4.35 25.70
N PRO A 134 6.70 -3.98 24.57
CA PRO A 134 8.04 -3.42 24.63
C PRO A 134 7.95 -2.06 25.32
N GLU A 135 8.73 -1.88 26.39
CA GLU A 135 8.96 -0.59 27.08
C GLU A 135 9.61 0.45 26.15
#